data_AF-A0A5D0RSU4-F1
#
_entry.id   AF-A0A5D0RSU4-F1
#
_cell.length_a   1.000
_cell.length_b   1.000
_cell.length_c   1.000
_cell.angle_alpha   90.00
_cell.angle_beta   90.00
_cell.angle_gamma   90.00
#
_symmetry.space_group_name_H-M   'P 1'
#
loop_
_entity.id
_entity.type
_entity.pdbx_description
1 polymer ?
#
loop_
_entity_poly.entity_id
_entity_poly.type
_entity_poly.pdbx_seq_one_letter_code
_entity_poly.pdbx_strand_id
1 'polypeptide(L)'
;MNERADRPITRPIMGPDVRPDRGPDKRPNRGARLSAHGSVRILLATYNGAAYLPDQLNSFIDQHHDDWTLLVGDDGSRDSTPDLVNSFAAAHPERGVRMMSGPGQGSAANFLTL
;
A
#
# COMPACT_ATOMS: atom_id res chain seq x y z
N MET A 1 -17.20 14.77 42.07
CA MET A 1 -15.87 15.12 42.61
C MET A 1 -14.99 13.90 42.49
N ASN A 2 -13.86 13.80 41.81
CA ASN A 2 -12.95 14.60 40.95
C ASN A 2 -11.99 13.49 40.39
N GLU A 3 -11.21 13.56 39.34
CA GLU A 3 -10.76 14.58 38.40
C GLU A 3 -10.11 13.81 37.24
N ARG A 4 -10.09 14.41 36.05
CA ARG A 4 -9.34 13.93 34.90
C ARG A 4 -7.84 13.93 35.22
N ALA A 5 -7.14 12.89 34.79
CA ALA A 5 -5.73 13.01 34.42
C ALA A 5 -5.59 12.56 32.97
N ASP A 6 -5.67 13.54 32.07
CA ASP A 6 -5.11 13.49 30.72
C ASP A 6 -3.66 12.99 30.84
N ARG A 7 -3.40 11.75 30.41
CA ARG A 7 -2.03 11.31 30.15
C ARG A 7 -1.75 11.57 28.67
N PRO A 8 -0.76 12.40 28.31
CA PRO A 8 -0.41 12.56 26.91
C PRO A 8 0.11 11.23 26.37
N ILE A 9 -0.55 10.71 25.35
CA ILE A 9 -0.01 9.65 24.49
C ILE A 9 1.14 10.25 23.68
N THR A 10 2.34 10.24 24.24
CA THR A 10 3.55 10.55 23.49
C THR A 10 3.76 9.44 22.46
N ARG A 11 3.46 9.72 21.19
CA ARG A 11 3.87 8.87 20.07
C ARG A 11 5.40 8.78 20.10
N PRO A 12 6.02 7.59 20.01
CA PRO A 12 7.46 7.54 19.78
C PRO A 12 7.73 8.23 18.44
N ILE A 13 8.57 9.26 18.48
CA ILE A 13 9.17 9.88 17.31
C ILE A 13 10.01 8.79 16.65
N MET A 14 9.46 8.18 15.60
CA MET A 14 10.21 7.29 14.71
C MET A 14 11.28 8.15 14.05
N GLY A 15 12.54 7.96 14.47
CA GLY A 15 13.68 8.53 13.76
C GLY A 15 13.71 8.05 12.31
N PRO A 16 14.53 8.66 11.43
CA PRO A 16 14.67 8.17 10.06
C PRO A 16 15.09 6.70 10.12
N ASP A 17 14.25 5.81 9.56
CA ASP A 17 14.52 4.38 9.42
C ASP A 17 15.66 4.20 8.41
N VAL A 18 16.90 4.44 8.85
CA VAL A 18 18.11 4.16 8.07
C VAL A 18 18.31 2.64 8.09
N ARG A 19 17.67 1.97 7.14
CA ARG A 19 17.84 0.54 6.91
C ARG A 19 19.26 0.27 6.42
N PRO A 20 19.94 -0.79 6.91
CA PRO A 20 21.32 -1.07 6.52
C PRO A 20 21.41 -1.39 5.03
N ASP A 21 22.41 -0.79 4.38
CA ASP A 21 22.81 -1.02 3.00
C ASP A 21 23.06 -2.51 2.77
N ARG A 22 22.21 -3.14 1.95
CA ARG A 22 22.45 -4.52 1.51
C ARG A 22 23.53 -4.49 0.45
N GLY A 23 24.72 -4.94 0.83
CA GLY A 23 25.87 -5.07 -0.07
C GLY A 23 25.57 -5.88 -1.35
N PRO A 24 26.49 -5.82 -2.35
CA PRO A 24 26.21 -6.22 -3.72
C PRO A 24 25.81 -7.70 -3.84
N ASP A 25 24.69 -7.93 -4.53
CA ASP A 25 24.12 -9.25 -4.81
C ASP A 25 25.11 -10.12 -5.62
N LYS A 26 25.49 -11.27 -5.06
CA LYS A 26 26.48 -12.21 -5.63
C LYS A 26 25.84 -13.23 -6.58
N ARG A 27 24.98 -12.82 -7.51
CA ARG A 27 24.42 -13.72 -8.55
C ARG A 27 25.20 -13.61 -9.87
N PRO A 28 25.56 -14.73 -10.51
CA PRO A 28 26.41 -14.71 -11.69
C PRO A 28 25.68 -14.19 -12.93
N ASN A 29 26.42 -13.39 -13.70
CA ASN A 29 25.98 -12.53 -14.79
C ASN A 29 25.73 -13.35 -16.08
N ARG A 30 24.50 -13.37 -16.61
CA ARG A 30 24.20 -13.78 -17.99
C ARG A 30 23.68 -12.58 -18.76
N GLY A 31 24.39 -12.23 -19.83
CA GLY A 31 24.23 -10.98 -20.58
C GLY A 31 22.83 -10.76 -21.16
N ALA A 32 22.18 -9.70 -20.68
CA ALA A 32 21.25 -8.83 -21.40
C ALA A 32 21.00 -7.61 -20.50
N ARG A 33 21.82 -6.57 -20.60
CA ARG A 33 21.76 -5.38 -19.74
C ARG A 33 20.93 -4.28 -20.41
N LEU A 34 19.63 -4.28 -20.14
CA LEU A 34 18.77 -3.10 -20.10
C LEU A 34 18.03 -3.18 -18.76
N SER A 35 18.04 -2.12 -17.98
CA SER A 35 17.71 -2.06 -16.54
C SER A 35 16.43 -2.81 -16.15
N ALA A 36 16.54 -4.10 -15.82
CA ALA A 36 15.40 -4.97 -15.56
C ALA A 36 15.08 -5.03 -14.07
N HIS A 37 14.63 -3.92 -13.48
CA HIS A 37 13.79 -4.05 -12.31
C HIS A 37 12.41 -4.40 -12.84
N GLY A 38 12.04 -5.68 -12.76
CA GLY A 38 10.76 -6.16 -13.30
C GLY A 38 9.57 -5.45 -12.65
N SER A 39 8.49 -5.28 -13.41
CA SER A 39 7.27 -4.63 -12.94
C SER A 39 6.62 -5.40 -11.78
N VAL A 40 6.16 -4.67 -10.77
CA VAL A 40 5.50 -5.20 -9.56
C VAL A 40 4.00 -4.92 -9.61
N ARG A 41 3.17 -5.89 -9.24
CA ARG A 41 1.73 -5.67 -9.05
C ARG A 41 1.36 -5.86 -7.59
N ILE A 42 0.87 -4.79 -6.98
CA ILE A 42 0.38 -4.77 -5.60
C ILE A 42 -1.10 -5.13 -5.65
N LEU A 43 -1.48 -6.15 -4.88
CA LEU A 43 -2.87 -6.55 -4.70
C LEU A 43 -3.26 -6.19 -3.26
N LEU A 44 -4.28 -5.35 -3.10
CA LEU A 44 -4.75 -4.87 -1.81
C LEU A 44 -6.20 -5.31 -1.62
N ALA A 45 -6.48 -6.07 -0.58
CA ALA A 45 -7.85 -6.34 -0.15
C ALA A 45 -8.22 -5.39 0.99
N THR A 46 -9.41 -4.80 0.95
CA THR A 46 -9.87 -3.84 1.97
C THR A 46 -11.33 -4.04 2.35
N TYR A 47 -11.65 -3.73 3.60
CA TYR A 47 -13.00 -3.63 4.16
C TYR A 47 -12.98 -2.68 5.36
N ASN A 48 -13.65 -1.54 5.23
CA ASN A 48 -13.64 -0.46 6.22
C ASN A 48 -12.23 -0.04 6.67
N GLY A 49 -11.34 0.18 5.70
CA GLY A 49 -9.93 0.49 5.89
C GLY A 49 -9.58 1.98 5.93
N ALA A 50 -10.57 2.88 5.96
CA ALA A 50 -10.33 4.32 5.75
C ALA A 50 -9.34 4.94 6.76
N ALA A 51 -9.28 4.41 7.97
CA ALA A 51 -8.35 4.89 9.01
C ALA A 51 -6.87 4.62 8.70
N TYR A 52 -6.56 3.65 7.82
CA TYR A 52 -5.20 3.19 7.55
C TYR A 52 -4.75 3.41 6.11
N LEU A 53 -5.71 3.50 5.18
CA LEU A 53 -5.44 3.67 3.76
C LEU A 53 -4.53 4.86 3.45
N PRO A 54 -4.68 6.06 4.04
CA PRO A 54 -3.81 7.19 3.72
C PRO A 54 -2.33 6.89 3.96
N ASP A 55 -1.99 6.38 5.14
CA ASP A 55 -0.60 6.06 5.50
C ASP A 55 -0.06 4.89 4.64
N GLN A 56 -0.91 3.90 4.35
CA GLN A 56 -0.55 2.77 3.50
C GLN A 56 -0.26 3.22 2.05
N LEU A 57 -1.12 4.04 1.46
CA LEU A 57 -0.97 4.53 0.09
C LEU A 57 0.24 5.45 -0.04
N ASN A 58 0.48 6.33 0.95
CA ASN A 58 1.71 7.14 1.01
C ASN A 58 2.95 6.24 1.05
N SER A 59 2.92 5.15 1.81
CA SER A 59 4.04 4.21 1.86
C SER A 59 4.36 3.58 0.50
N PHE A 60 3.37 3.40 -0.40
CA PHE A 60 3.61 2.90 -1.76
C PHE A 60 4.26 3.94 -2.66
N ILE A 61 3.90 5.21 -2.49
CA ILE A 61 4.54 6.33 -3.20
C ILE A 61 6.00 6.51 -2.79
N ASP A 62 6.31 6.31 -1.51
CA ASP A 62 7.66 6.49 -0.96
C ASP A 62 8.63 5.33 -1.28
N GLN A 63 8.22 4.33 -2.09
CA GLN A 63 9.09 3.23 -2.48
C GLN A 63 10.14 3.67 -3.50
N HIS A 64 11.38 3.16 -3.39
CA HIS A 64 12.43 3.40 -4.39
C HIS A 64 12.22 2.66 -5.72
N HIS A 65 11.29 1.71 -5.78
CA HIS A 65 10.94 0.99 -6.99
C HIS A 65 9.69 1.62 -7.58
N ASP A 66 9.78 2.16 -8.80
CA ASP A 66 8.71 2.94 -9.41
C ASP A 66 7.78 2.15 -10.34
N ASP A 67 8.25 1.05 -10.92
CA ASP A 67 7.46 0.26 -11.88
C ASP A 67 6.48 -0.67 -11.15
N TRP A 68 5.45 -0.08 -10.55
CA TRP A 68 4.38 -0.83 -9.92
C TRP A 68 2.99 -0.36 -10.32
N THR A 69 2.04 -1.31 -10.22
CA THR A 69 0.61 -1.05 -10.34
C THR A 69 -0.16 -1.55 -9.12
N LEU A 70 -1.31 -0.96 -8.82
CA LEU A 70 -2.13 -1.32 -7.66
C LEU A 70 -3.52 -1.79 -8.08
N LEU A 71 -3.94 -2.93 -7.56
CA LEU A 71 -5.27 -3.46 -7.70
C LEU A 71 -5.93 -3.61 -6.33
N VAL A 72 -7.08 -2.99 -6.14
CA VAL A 72 -7.78 -2.96 -4.87
C VAL A 72 -9.08 -3.74 -4.96
N GLY A 73 -9.20 -4.83 -4.20
CA GLY A 73 -10.47 -5.53 -3.98
C GLY A 73 -11.14 -5.00 -2.72
N ASP A 74 -12.26 -4.30 -2.86
CA ASP A 74 -13.07 -3.84 -1.73
C ASP A 74 -14.22 -4.84 -1.45
N ASP A 75 -14.36 -5.27 -0.20
CA ASP A 75 -15.37 -6.25 0.24
C ASP A 75 -16.64 -5.56 0.80
N GLY A 76 -17.09 -4.49 0.14
CA GLY A 76 -18.31 -3.78 0.51
C GLY A 76 -18.13 -2.85 1.70
N SER A 77 -17.05 -2.06 1.70
CA SER A 77 -16.83 -1.02 2.70
C SER A 77 -17.99 -0.04 2.75
N ARG A 78 -18.31 0.43 3.96
CA ARG A 78 -19.36 1.43 4.23
C ARG A 78 -18.79 2.76 4.73
N ASP A 79 -17.48 2.81 4.91
CA ASP A 79 -16.75 4.04 5.23
C ASP A 79 -16.18 4.67 3.96
N SER A 80 -15.31 5.68 4.12
CA SER A 80 -14.69 6.40 3.01
C SER A 80 -13.60 5.62 2.25
N THR A 81 -13.46 4.31 2.49
CA THR A 81 -12.47 3.46 1.81
C THR A 81 -12.52 3.59 0.28
N PRO A 82 -13.69 3.48 -0.38
CA PRO A 82 -13.71 3.55 -1.83
C PRO A 82 -13.31 4.94 -2.35
N ASP A 83 -13.76 6.00 -1.67
CA ASP A 83 -13.47 7.38 -2.04
C ASP A 83 -11.98 7.70 -1.94
N LEU A 84 -11.31 7.19 -0.90
CA LEU A 84 -9.86 7.35 -0.72
C LEU A 84 -9.06 6.68 -1.84
N VAL A 85 -9.43 5.45 -2.20
CA VAL A 85 -8.75 4.72 -3.29
C VAL A 85 -8.99 5.40 -4.64
N ASN A 86 -10.21 5.86 -4.91
CA ASN A 86 -10.54 6.58 -6.15
C ASN A 86 -9.79 7.92 -6.24
N SER A 87 -9.70 8.65 -5.12
CA SER A 87 -8.95 9.91 -5.05
C SER A 87 -7.46 9.69 -5.30
N PHE A 88 -6.89 8.62 -4.73
CA PHE A 88 -5.51 8.24 -4.97
C PHE A 88 -5.26 7.84 -6.43
N ALA A 89 -6.15 7.07 -7.04
CA ALA A 89 -6.07 6.70 -8.45
C ALA A 89 -6.11 7.93 -9.37
N ALA A 90 -6.94 8.92 -9.05
CA ALA A 90 -7.03 10.17 -9.81
C ALA A 90 -5.78 11.06 -9.64
N ALA A 91 -5.16 11.07 -8.44
CA ALA A 91 -3.95 11.82 -8.17
C ALA A 91 -2.69 11.20 -8.81
N HIS A 92 -2.70 9.90 -9.09
CA HIS A 92 -1.56 9.13 -9.59
C HIS A 92 -1.91 8.28 -10.83
N PRO A 93 -2.33 8.90 -11.95
CA PRO A 93 -2.76 8.18 -13.15
C PRO A 93 -1.66 7.28 -13.74
N GLU A 94 -0.39 7.62 -13.52
CA GLU A 94 0.76 6.84 -13.96
C GLU A 94 0.92 5.51 -13.22
N ARG A 95 0.34 5.36 -12.02
CA ARG A 95 0.46 4.15 -11.18
C ARG A 95 -0.56 3.06 -11.51
N GLY A 96 -1.47 3.30 -12.47
CA GLY A 96 -2.41 2.27 -12.93
C GLY A 96 -3.29 1.68 -11.83
N VAL A 97 -3.69 2.49 -10.85
CA VAL A 97 -4.51 2.06 -9.71
C VAL A 97 -5.92 1.73 -10.17
N ARG A 98 -6.41 0.54 -9.81
CA ARG A 98 -7.75 0.08 -10.18
C ARG A 98 -8.46 -0.55 -9.00
N MET A 99 -9.71 -0.16 -8.80
CA MET A 99 -10.62 -0.86 -7.90
C MET A 99 -11.33 -1.99 -8.64
N MET A 100 -11.37 -3.16 -8.03
CA MET A 100 -12.12 -4.31 -8.49
C MET A 100 -13.29 -4.54 -7.55
N SER A 101 -14.48 -4.74 -8.14
CA SER A 101 -15.63 -5.23 -7.41
C SER A 101 -15.44 -6.72 -7.16
N GLY A 102 -15.15 -7.09 -5.92
CA GLY A 102 -15.12 -8.49 -5.50
C GLY A 102 -16.53 -9.08 -5.38
N PRO A 103 -16.68 -10.42 -5.42
CA PRO A 103 -17.98 -11.08 -5.27
C PRO A 103 -18.63 -10.96 -3.89
N GLY A 104 -17.96 -10.35 -2.90
CA GLY A 104 -18.48 -10.22 -1.53
C GLY A 104 -18.42 -11.52 -0.72
N GLN A 105 -17.54 -12.46 -1.10
CA GLN A 105 -17.51 -13.84 -0.57
C GLN A 105 -16.33 -14.09 0.38
N GLY A 106 -15.77 -13.02 0.95
CA GLY A 106 -14.64 -13.08 1.88
C GLY A 106 -13.25 -12.97 1.22
N SER A 107 -12.24 -12.78 2.07
CA SER A 107 -10.89 -12.34 1.67
C SER A 107 -10.16 -13.27 0.69
N ALA A 108 -10.24 -14.58 0.88
CA ALA A 108 -9.58 -15.55 0.01
C ALA A 108 -10.20 -15.61 -1.40
N ALA A 109 -11.53 -15.53 -1.49
CA ALA A 109 -12.25 -15.55 -2.76
C ALA A 109 -12.00 -14.26 -3.56
N ASN A 110 -11.98 -13.11 -2.88
CA ASN A 110 -11.69 -11.84 -3.52
C ASN A 110 -10.25 -11.77 -4.03
N PHE A 111 -9.27 -12.31 -3.29
CA PHE A 111 -7.86 -12.32 -3.71
C PHE A 111 -7.61 -13.12 -5.00
N LEU A 112 -8.35 -14.20 -5.24
CA LEU A 112 -8.23 -15.01 -6.46
C LEU A 112 -8.75 -14.31 -7.73
N THR A 113 -9.45 -13.18 -7.59
CA THR A 113 -9.97 -12.39 -8.72
C THR A 113 -9.08 -11.21 -9.11
N LEU A 114 -7.98 -10.99 -8.39
CA LEU A 114 -7.05 -9.87 -8.55
C LEU A 114 -5.85 -10.24 -9.47
#